data_AF-A0AAD1CFN6-F1
#
_entry.id   AF-A0AAD1CFN6-F1
#
_cell.length_a   1.000
_cell.length_b   1.000
_cell.length_c   1.000
_cell.angle_alpha   90.00
_cell.angle_beta   90.00
_cell.angle_gamma   90.00
#
_symmetry.space_group_name_H-M   'P 1'
#
loop_
_entity.id
_entity.type
_entity.pdbx_description
1 polymer ?
#
loop_
_entity_poly.entity_id
_entity_poly.type
_entity_poly.pdbx_seq_one_letter_code
_entity_poly.pdbx_strand_id
1 'polypeptide(L)' 'MWLQQQGVTERNAWKLAMSDKGWWCLAQTPQMHHATPIKWFKELGLYSLRDGYESLKIYSEPPYAIHACTVV' A
#
# COMPACT_ATOMS: atom_id res chain seq x y z
N MET A 1 -23.14 4.97 -3.38
CA MET A 1 -22.31 4.69 -2.18
C MET A 1 -20.83 4.83 -2.55
N TRP A 2 -19.96 5.33 -1.67
CA TRP A 2 -18.54 5.61 -2.01
C TRP A 2 -17.79 4.39 -2.57
N LEU A 3 -18.03 3.19 -2.03
CA LEU A 3 -17.43 1.94 -2.52
C LEU A 3 -17.76 1.64 -4.00
N GLN A 4 -18.98 1.96 -4.44
CA GLN A 4 -19.39 1.79 -5.84
C GLN A 4 -18.67 2.77 -6.78
N GLN A 5 -18.38 3.99 -6.31
CA GLN A 5 -17.60 4.97 -7.08
C GLN A 5 -16.15 4.50 -7.27
N GLN A 6 -15.61 3.72 -6.32
CA GLN A 6 -14.30 3.07 -6.44
C GLN A 6 -14.35 1.76 -7.26
N GLY A 7 -15.48 1.45 -7.91
CA GLY A 7 -15.62 0.28 -8.78
C GLY A 7 -15.95 -1.03 -8.06
N VAL A 8 -16.27 -1.01 -6.76
CA VAL A 8 -16.76 -2.21 -6.05
C VAL A 8 -18.20 -2.49 -6.48
N THR A 9 -18.50 -3.73 -6.83
CA THR A 9 -19.87 -4.14 -7.17
C THR A 9 -20.82 -3.89 -6.01
N GLU A 10 -22.07 -3.52 -6.31
CA GLU A 10 -23.08 -3.22 -5.29
C GLU A 10 -23.23 -4.35 -4.26
N ARG A 11 -23.28 -5.60 -4.72
CA ARG A 11 -23.38 -6.77 -3.84
C ARG A 11 -22.22 -6.85 -2.84
N ASN A 12 -21.00 -6.55 -3.28
CA ASN A 12 -19.83 -6.58 -2.41
C ASN A 12 -19.77 -5.38 -1.47
N ALA A 13 -20.23 -4.21 -1.93
CA ALA A 13 -20.37 -3.03 -1.08
C ALA A 13 -21.36 -3.28 0.07
N TRP A 14 -22.52 -3.89 -0.22
CA TRP A 14 -23.50 -4.27 0.81
C TRP A 14 -22.97 -5.31 1.79
N LYS A 15 -22.23 -6.33 1.31
CA LYS A 15 -21.59 -7.31 2.19
C LYS A 15 -20.62 -6.66 3.18
N LEU A 16 -19.88 -5.64 2.75
CA LEU A 16 -18.95 -4.92 3.62
C LEU A 16 -19.71 -4.01 4.60
N ALA A 17 -20.73 -3.30 4.11
CA ALA A 17 -21.51 -2.35 4.91
C ALA A 17 -22.35 -3.01 6.01
N MET A 18 -22.87 -4.22 5.77
CA MET A 18 -23.66 -4.97 6.76
C MET A 18 -22.81 -5.87 7.67
N SER A 19 -21.48 -5.82 7.56
CA SER A 19 -20.61 -6.66 8.37
C SER A 19 -20.43 -6.06 9.76
N ASP A 20 -20.72 -6.83 10.82
CA ASP A 20 -20.48 -6.45 12.23
C ASP A 20 -19.00 -6.57 12.64
N LYS A 21 -18.08 -6.54 11.67
CA LYS A 21 -16.65 -6.66 11.93
C LYS A 21 -16.13 -5.31 12.41
N GLY A 22 -15.19 -5.32 13.35
CA GLY A 22 -14.49 -4.11 13.77
C GLY A 22 -13.74 -3.45 12.61
N TRP A 23 -13.48 -2.15 12.72
CA TRP A 23 -12.87 -1.35 11.64
C TRP A 23 -11.53 -1.91 11.16
N TRP A 24 -10.69 -2.42 12.07
CA TRP A 24 -9.42 -3.05 11.72
C TRP A 24 -9.60 -4.30 10.84
N CYS A 25 -10.61 -5.11 11.14
CA CYS A 25 -10.93 -6.29 10.34
C CYS A 25 -11.54 -5.91 8.99
N LEU A 26 -12.35 -4.84 8.93
CA LEU A 26 -12.91 -4.32 7.68
C LEU A 26 -11.84 -3.75 6.75
N ALA A 27 -10.84 -3.06 7.31
CA ALA A 27 -9.73 -2.50 6.55
C ALA A 27 -8.96 -3.56 5.75
N GLN A 28 -8.85 -4.78 6.30
CA GLN A 28 -8.13 -5.90 5.68
C GLN A 28 -8.98 -6.75 4.73
N THR A 29 -10.24 -6.37 4.49
CA THR A 29 -11.11 -7.13 3.60
C THR A 29 -10.76 -6.91 2.12
N PRO A 30 -10.97 -7.91 1.24
CA PRO A 30 -10.69 -7.77 -0.17
C PRO A 30 -11.55 -6.68 -0.84
N GLN A 31 -12.77 -6.43 -0.34
CA GLN A 31 -13.63 -5.35 -0.81
C GLN A 31 -13.01 -3.98 -0.54
N MET A 32 -12.42 -3.80 0.64
CA MET A 32 -11.75 -2.56 1.01
C MET A 32 -10.44 -2.38 0.22
N HIS A 33 -9.62 -3.42 0.09
CA HIS A 33 -8.40 -3.36 -0.72
C HIS A 33 -8.69 -3.08 -2.22
N HIS A 34 -9.79 -3.62 -2.75
CA HIS A 34 -10.24 -3.30 -4.10
C HIS A 34 -10.65 -1.83 -4.24
N ALA A 35 -11.31 -1.27 -3.23
CA ALA A 35 -11.73 0.13 -3.23
C ALA A 35 -10.55 1.10 -3.05
N THR A 36 -9.50 0.71 -2.31
CA THR A 36 -8.33 1.56 -2.01
C THR A 36 -7.03 0.90 -2.46
N PRO A 37 -6.76 0.84 -3.76
CA PRO A 37 -5.46 0.41 -4.25
C PRO A 37 -4.37 1.44 -3.87
N ILE A 38 -3.09 1.04 -3.93
CA ILE A 38 -1.94 1.93 -3.64
C ILE A 38 -2.02 3.23 -4.47
N LYS A 39 -2.52 3.16 -5.71
CA LYS A 39 -2.72 4.32 -6.58
C LYS A 39 -3.62 5.39 -5.95
N TRP A 40 -4.71 4.98 -5.31
CA TRP A 40 -5.62 5.90 -4.64
C TRP A 40 -4.93 6.64 -3.49
N PHE A 41 -4.11 5.94 -2.70
CA PHE A 41 -3.30 6.57 -1.66
C PHE A 41 -2.27 7.56 -2.22
N LYS A 42 -1.66 7.25 -3.37
CA LYS A 42 -0.75 8.18 -4.07
C LYS A 42 -1.49 9.44 -4.55
N GLU A 43 -2.71 9.30 -5.08
CA GLU A 43 -3.55 10.42 -5.51
C GLU A 43 -3.98 11.32 -4.35
N LEU A 44 -4.12 10.76 -3.14
CA LEU A 44 -4.33 11.54 -1.91
C LEU A 44 -3.07 12.24 -1.38
N GLY A 45 -1.91 12.02 -1.99
CA GLY A 45 -0.63 12.59 -1.55
C GLY A 45 0.10 11.76 -0.50
N LEU A 46 -0.28 10.50 -0.28
CA LEU A 46 0.47 9.62 0.62
C LEU A 46 1.78 9.19 -0.04
N TYR A 47 2.88 9.50 0.63
CA TYR A 47 4.22 9.14 0.18
C TYR A 47 4.55 7.67 0.50
N SER A 48 5.08 6.94 -0.48
CA SER A 48 5.51 5.55 -0.30
C SER A 48 6.84 5.50 0.46
N LEU A 49 6.82 4.89 1.65
CA LEU A 49 8.04 4.65 2.44
C LEU A 49 9.07 3.82 1.68
N ARG A 50 8.61 2.83 0.91
CA ARG A 50 9.49 1.99 0.09
C ARG A 50 10.17 2.80 -1.00
N ASP A 51 9.41 3.62 -1.74
CA ASP A 51 9.94 4.44 -2.83
C ASP A 51 10.97 5.44 -2.27
N GLY A 52 10.71 6.00 -1.08
CA GLY A 52 11.66 6.86 -0.39
C GLY A 52 12.92 6.15 0.09
N TYR A 53 12.78 4.96 0.66
CA TYR A 53 13.92 4.14 1.03
C TYR A 53 14.79 3.81 -0.20
N GLU A 54 14.19 3.38 -1.31
CA GLU A 54 14.90 3.07 -2.56
C GLU A 54 15.63 4.30 -3.11
N SER A 55 15.03 5.50 -3.02
CA SER A 55 15.68 6.75 -3.46
C SER A 55 16.90 7.14 -2.61
N LEU A 56 16.85 6.84 -1.30
CA LEU A 56 17.90 7.21 -0.34
C LEU A 56 18.95 6.11 -0.16
N LYS A 57 18.66 4.88 -0.58
CA LYS A 57 19.56 3.72 -0.43
C LYS A 57 20.95 4.00 -1.01
N ILE A 58 21.04 4.78 -2.09
CA ILE A 58 22.30 5.21 -2.74
C ILE A 58 23.27 5.87 -1.74
N TYR A 59 22.75 6.50 -0.68
CA TYR A 59 23.55 7.17 0.36
C TYR A 59 23.80 6.32 1.62
N SER A 60 23.13 5.16 1.74
CA SER A 60 23.19 4.32 2.94
C SER A 60 24.31 3.29 2.93
N GLU A 61 24.75 2.85 1.75
CA GLU A 61 25.90 1.98 1.61
C GLU A 61 27.17 2.85 1.54
N PRO A 62 28.06 2.79 2.53
CA PRO A 62 29.27 3.60 2.47
C PRO A 62 30.17 3.09 1.34
N PRO A 63 30.89 3.97 0.63
CA PRO A 63 31.64 3.63 -0.59
C PRO A 63 32.71 2.53 -0.39
N TYR A 64 33.10 2.22 0.84
CA TYR A 64 34.02 1.13 1.17
C TYR A 64 33.36 -0.26 1.10
N ALA A 65 32.03 -0.38 1.18
CA ALA A 65 31.32 -1.66 1.12
C ALA A 65 31.29 -2.25 -0.31
N ILE A 66 31.59 -1.44 -1.32
CA ILE A 66 31.59 -1.82 -2.75
C ILE A 66 32.85 -2.65 -3.09
N HIS A 67 33.95 -2.47 -2.35
CA HIS A 67 35.26 -3.11 -2.60
C HIS A 67 35.60 -4.25 -1.63
N ALA A 68 34.72 -4.59 -0.67
CA ALA A 68 35.02 -5.53 0.40
C ALA A 68 35.13 -7.01 -0.03
N CYS A 69 34.86 -7.34 -1.30
CA CYS A 69 34.88 -8.72 -1.81
C CYS A 69 35.91 -9.00 -2.93
N THR A 70 36.88 -8.12 -3.20
CA THR A 70 37.88 -8.34 -4.28
C THR A 70 39.26 -8.77 -3.77
N VAL A 71 39.31 -9.71 -2.83
CA VAL A 71 40.54 -10.45 -2.53
C VAL A 71 40.20 -11.95 -2.60
N VAL A 72 40.34 -12.50 -3.80
CA VAL A 72 40.45 -13.95 -4.08
C VAL A 72 41.77 -14.16 -4.78
#